data_AF-A0A2V9ISU9-F1
#
_entry.id   AF-A0A2V9ISU9-F1
#
_cell.length_a   1.000
_cell.length_b   1.000
_cell.length_c   1.000
_cell.angle_alpha   90.00
_cell.angle_beta   90.00
_cell.angle_gamma   90.00
#
_symmetry.space_group_name_H-M   'P 1'
#
loop_
_entity.id
_entity.type
_entity.pdbx_description
1 polymer ?
#
loop_
_entity_poly.entity_id
_entity_poly.type
_entity_poly.pdbx_seq_one_letter_code
_entity_poly.pdbx_strand_id
1 'polypeptide(L)'
;MQPCRNLTLIRYNCRMFERYTESARRTILFAKQWASSFGSSQISSEHLLSGIMADEDLATYLLRPASLEQMVFQIKQERSCGQEMPSDADAPLSDEAKSILKLSAAEADDLHDKHIGNEHLLLAVLEESKCYAARLLTSKGVSLLTLRERIASLRKDPSLVARTGQRRFLPKDVTRAELGIPEGYAPRRLLFNPPSETMILELQGLGDISNWRPTRLYLKHKDAAKYTQIGSPDETTSYESPVTSLKQPLLGFNVMT
;
A
#
# COMPACT_ATOMS: atom_id res chain seq x y z
N MET A 1 25.10 -31.60 16.56
CA MET A 1 25.48 -30.37 15.83
C MET A 1 25.28 -30.63 14.35
N GLN A 2 24.15 -30.19 13.79
CA GLN A 2 23.89 -30.21 12.35
C GLN A 2 23.85 -28.75 11.87
N PRO A 3 24.54 -28.42 10.77
CA PRO A 3 24.59 -27.06 10.27
C PRO A 3 23.26 -26.70 9.61
N CYS A 4 22.79 -25.48 9.89
CA CYS A 4 21.60 -24.88 9.29
C CYS A 4 21.68 -24.97 7.76
N ARG A 5 20.78 -25.73 7.17
CA ARG A 5 20.59 -25.81 5.72
C ARG A 5 19.82 -24.58 5.25
N ASN A 6 20.48 -23.77 4.43
CA ASN A 6 19.93 -22.98 3.33
C ASN A 6 18.77 -22.02 3.64
N LEU A 7 19.12 -20.83 4.10
CA LEU A 7 18.40 -19.57 3.83
C LEU A 7 18.50 -19.23 2.33
N THR A 8 17.85 -20.02 1.48
CA THR A 8 17.63 -19.71 0.07
C THR A 8 16.21 -19.15 -0.11
N LEU A 9 15.87 -18.11 0.64
CA LEU A 9 14.63 -17.37 0.45
C LEU A 9 14.98 -15.89 0.31
N ILE A 10 14.38 -15.29 -0.72
CA ILE A 10 14.52 -13.89 -1.15
C ILE A 10 15.75 -13.62 -2.04
N ARG A 11 15.77 -14.25 -3.22
CA ARG A 11 16.41 -13.65 -4.42
C ARG A 11 15.35 -13.38 -5.50
N TYR A 12 14.30 -12.63 -5.16
CA TYR A 12 13.63 -11.83 -6.18
C TYR A 12 14.46 -10.56 -6.38
N ASN A 13 15.11 -10.46 -7.54
CA ASN A 13 15.83 -9.30 -8.08
C ASN A 13 15.58 -7.97 -7.35
N CYS A 14 16.38 -7.67 -6.31
CA CYS A 14 16.34 -6.39 -5.60
C CYS A 14 16.48 -5.18 -6.54
N ARG A 15 17.21 -5.34 -7.66
CA ARG A 15 17.41 -4.28 -8.67
C ARG A 15 16.14 -3.79 -9.36
N MET A 16 15.07 -4.60 -9.48
CA MET A 16 13.86 -4.18 -10.21
C MET A 16 13.02 -3.17 -9.41
N PHE A 17 12.99 -3.27 -8.08
CA PHE A 17 12.12 -2.46 -7.22
C PHE A 17 12.83 -1.27 -6.55
N GLU A 18 14.14 -1.10 -6.76
CA GLU A 18 14.93 -0.01 -6.14
C GLU A 18 14.37 1.37 -6.44
N ARG A 19 13.92 1.62 -7.68
CA ARG A 19 13.32 2.91 -8.08
C ARG A 19 11.88 3.10 -7.64
N TYR A 20 11.18 2.06 -7.18
CA TYR A 20 9.77 2.18 -6.77
C TYR A 20 9.63 2.84 -5.40
N THR A 21 8.63 3.70 -5.25
CA THR A 21 8.25 4.26 -3.95
C THR A 21 7.72 3.16 -3.02
N GLU A 22 7.70 3.44 -1.71
CA GLU A 22 7.13 2.51 -0.71
C GLU A 22 5.65 2.18 -1.02
N SER A 23 4.84 3.18 -1.41
CA SER A 23 3.45 2.94 -1.79
C SER A 23 3.32 2.06 -3.04
N ALA A 24 4.19 2.26 -4.04
CA ALA A 24 4.17 1.46 -5.27
C ALA A 24 4.62 0.01 -5.07
N ARG A 25 5.64 -0.22 -4.24
CA ARG A 25 6.03 -1.59 -3.83
C ARG A 25 4.88 -2.29 -3.11
N ARG A 26 4.19 -1.58 -2.22
CA ARG A 26 3.03 -2.07 -1.49
C ARG A 26 1.86 -2.39 -2.41
N THR A 27 1.59 -1.55 -3.41
CA THR A 27 0.58 -1.81 -4.46
C THR A 27 0.86 -3.09 -5.22
N ILE A 28 2.12 -3.36 -5.57
CA ILE A 28 2.52 -4.60 -6.27
C ILE A 28 2.36 -5.82 -5.35
N LEU A 29 2.68 -5.68 -4.06
CA LEU A 29 2.43 -6.72 -3.07
C LEU A 29 0.93 -7.01 -2.92
N PHE A 30 0.09 -5.97 -2.87
CA PHE A 30 -1.36 -6.12 -2.85
C PHE A 30 -1.87 -6.79 -4.11
N ALA A 31 -1.32 -6.48 -5.29
CA ALA A 31 -1.68 -7.17 -6.52
C ALA A 31 -1.40 -8.68 -6.44
N LYS A 32 -0.27 -9.10 -5.86
CA LYS A 32 0.00 -10.53 -5.60
C LYS A 32 -1.06 -11.15 -4.70
N GLN A 33 -1.45 -10.47 -3.63
CA GLN A 33 -2.47 -10.95 -2.70
C GLN A 33 -3.85 -11.03 -3.34
N TRP A 34 -4.25 -10.02 -4.12
CA TRP A 34 -5.49 -10.04 -4.91
C TRP A 34 -5.53 -11.22 -5.89
N ALA A 35 -4.42 -11.49 -6.60
CA ALA A 35 -4.32 -12.64 -7.48
C ALA A 35 -4.56 -13.95 -6.71
N SER A 36 -3.96 -14.08 -5.53
CA SER A 36 -4.15 -15.24 -4.65
C SER A 36 -5.61 -15.41 -4.20
N SER A 37 -6.24 -14.32 -3.74
CA SER A 37 -7.63 -14.31 -3.29
C SER A 37 -8.63 -14.55 -4.42
N PHE A 38 -8.28 -14.24 -5.67
CA PHE A 38 -9.11 -14.56 -6.84
C PHE A 38 -8.86 -15.95 -7.39
N GLY A 39 -7.94 -16.71 -6.81
CA GLY A 39 -7.56 -18.03 -7.31
C GLY A 39 -6.80 -17.97 -8.64
N SER A 40 -6.20 -16.82 -8.96
CA SER A 40 -5.50 -16.60 -10.23
C SER A 40 -4.11 -17.24 -10.23
N SER A 41 -3.77 -17.92 -11.32
CA SER A 41 -2.44 -18.53 -11.53
C SER A 41 -1.35 -17.53 -11.88
N GLN A 42 -1.71 -16.29 -12.23
CA GLN A 42 -0.80 -15.22 -12.61
C GLN A 42 -1.26 -13.87 -12.05
N ILE A 43 -0.30 -12.96 -11.85
CA ILE A 43 -0.58 -11.56 -11.51
C ILE A 43 -0.85 -10.79 -12.81
N SER A 44 -2.12 -10.53 -13.09
CA SER A 44 -2.63 -9.78 -14.24
C SER A 44 -2.95 -8.30 -13.94
N SER A 45 -3.38 -7.57 -14.98
CA SER A 45 -3.66 -6.12 -14.92
C SER A 45 -4.77 -5.74 -13.93
N GLU A 46 -5.80 -6.57 -13.77
CA GLU A 46 -6.88 -6.38 -12.78
C GLU A 46 -6.38 -6.39 -11.34
N HIS A 47 -5.36 -7.20 -11.05
CA HIS A 47 -4.78 -7.28 -9.71
C HIS A 47 -3.91 -6.07 -9.43
N LEU A 48 -3.13 -5.61 -10.43
CA LEU A 48 -2.39 -4.35 -10.35
C LEU A 48 -3.34 -3.18 -10.10
N LEU A 49 -4.44 -3.10 -10.86
CA LEU A 49 -5.45 -2.07 -10.65
C LEU A 49 -6.07 -2.14 -9.25
N SER A 50 -6.43 -3.35 -8.79
CA SER A 50 -6.97 -3.55 -7.43
C SER A 50 -5.96 -3.14 -6.34
N GLY A 51 -4.67 -3.39 -6.57
CA GLY A 51 -3.59 -2.94 -5.69
C GLY A 51 -3.38 -1.42 -5.69
N ILE A 52 -3.60 -0.73 -6.83
CA ILE A 52 -3.59 0.74 -6.90
C ILE A 52 -4.80 1.29 -6.15
N MET A 53 -5.97 0.68 -6.32
CA MET A 53 -7.20 1.10 -5.67
C MET A 53 -7.18 0.92 -4.14
N ALA A 54 -6.31 0.06 -3.62
CA ALA A 54 -6.05 -0.07 -2.19
C ALA A 54 -5.37 1.18 -1.59
N ASP A 55 -4.72 2.01 -2.41
CA ASP A 55 -4.30 3.36 -2.01
C ASP A 55 -5.48 4.33 -2.14
N GLU A 56 -6.41 4.26 -1.19
CA GLU A 56 -7.72 4.90 -1.29
C GLU A 56 -7.65 6.41 -1.53
N ASP A 57 -6.68 7.11 -0.94
CA ASP A 57 -6.60 8.57 -1.04
C ASP A 57 -6.21 9.01 -2.45
N LEU A 58 -5.17 8.39 -3.00
CA LEU A 58 -4.74 8.64 -4.38
C LEU A 58 -5.80 8.14 -5.37
N ALA A 59 -6.33 6.93 -5.16
CA ALA A 59 -7.34 6.34 -6.03
C ALA A 59 -8.64 7.17 -6.03
N THR A 60 -9.08 7.67 -4.87
CA THR A 60 -10.29 8.52 -4.77
C THR A 60 -10.12 9.81 -5.57
N TYR A 61 -8.94 10.43 -5.47
CA TYR A 61 -8.65 11.66 -6.20
C TYR A 61 -8.54 11.44 -7.72
N LEU A 62 -7.83 10.38 -8.14
CA LEU A 62 -7.56 10.11 -9.55
C LEU A 62 -8.76 9.47 -10.29
N LEU A 63 -9.48 8.56 -9.64
CA LEU A 63 -10.50 7.71 -10.28
C LEU A 63 -11.95 8.06 -9.90
N ARG A 64 -12.15 8.92 -8.89
CA ARG A 64 -13.43 9.28 -8.26
C ARG A 64 -14.06 8.14 -7.44
N PRO A 65 -14.64 8.43 -6.25
CA PRO A 65 -15.09 7.38 -5.32
C PRO A 65 -16.21 6.48 -5.85
N ALA A 66 -17.22 7.02 -6.53
CA ALA A 66 -18.34 6.22 -7.06
C ALA A 66 -17.90 5.21 -8.13
N SER A 67 -16.84 5.51 -8.87
CA SER A 67 -16.26 4.60 -9.86
C SER A 67 -15.47 3.48 -9.20
N LEU A 68 -14.82 3.73 -8.06
CA LEU A 68 -13.98 2.75 -7.37
C LEU A 68 -14.76 1.53 -6.89
N GLU A 69 -15.84 1.75 -6.13
CA GLU A 69 -16.65 0.65 -5.58
C GLU A 69 -17.21 -0.24 -6.69
N GLN A 70 -17.71 0.38 -7.76
CA GLN A 70 -18.23 -0.33 -8.93
C GLN A 70 -17.15 -1.14 -9.65
N MET A 71 -15.92 -0.60 -9.77
CA MET A 71 -14.81 -1.31 -10.38
C MET A 71 -14.37 -2.51 -9.54
N VAL A 72 -14.23 -2.36 -8.22
CA VAL A 72 -13.89 -3.49 -7.33
C VAL A 72 -14.94 -4.58 -7.44
N PHE A 73 -16.22 -4.21 -7.40
CA PHE A 73 -17.32 -5.16 -7.53
C PHE A 73 -17.29 -5.89 -8.88
N GLN A 74 -17.07 -5.16 -9.96
CA GLN A 74 -17.01 -5.73 -11.31
C GLN A 74 -15.83 -6.69 -11.48
N ILE A 75 -14.63 -6.32 -11.00
CA ILE A 75 -13.45 -7.19 -11.02
C ILE A 75 -13.74 -8.50 -10.27
N LYS A 76 -14.32 -8.41 -9.06
CA LYS A 76 -14.65 -9.60 -8.25
C LYS A 76 -15.63 -10.53 -8.96
N GLN A 77 -16.62 -9.98 -9.67
CA GLN A 77 -17.60 -10.80 -10.39
C GLN A 77 -17.02 -11.44 -11.65
N GLU A 78 -16.21 -10.72 -12.41
CA GLU A 78 -15.76 -11.17 -13.74
C GLU A 78 -14.46 -11.97 -13.71
N ARG A 79 -13.62 -11.80 -12.67
CA ARG A 79 -12.25 -12.33 -12.62
C ARG A 79 -11.96 -13.28 -11.46
N SER A 80 -12.95 -13.56 -10.59
CA SER A 80 -12.79 -14.61 -9.59
C SER A 80 -12.81 -15.98 -10.26
N CYS A 81 -11.72 -16.74 -10.14
CA CYS A 81 -11.56 -18.06 -10.75
C CYS A 81 -11.89 -19.22 -9.79
N GLY A 82 -12.38 -18.94 -8.58
CA GLY A 82 -12.80 -19.95 -7.61
C GLY A 82 -11.90 -20.03 -6.39
N GLN A 83 -11.39 -21.22 -6.05
CA GLN A 83 -10.69 -21.45 -4.78
C GLN A 83 -9.46 -20.56 -4.61
N GLU A 84 -9.37 -19.92 -3.45
CA GLU A 84 -8.21 -19.12 -3.06
C GLU A 84 -6.94 -19.97 -3.13
N MET A 85 -5.90 -19.42 -3.75
CA MET A 85 -4.59 -20.06 -3.78
C MET A 85 -3.80 -19.66 -2.53
N PRO A 86 -2.89 -20.50 -2.02
CA PRO A 86 -1.99 -20.14 -0.93
C PRO A 86 -1.16 -18.90 -1.29
N SER A 87 -1.14 -17.89 -0.43
CA SER A 87 -0.45 -16.61 -0.69
C SER A 87 1.08 -16.73 -0.86
N ASP A 88 1.68 -17.82 -0.39
CA ASP A 88 3.10 -18.13 -0.56
C ASP A 88 3.43 -18.70 -1.95
N ALA A 89 2.43 -19.03 -2.76
CA ALA A 89 2.67 -19.37 -4.15
C ALA A 89 3.21 -18.14 -4.88
N ASP A 90 4.41 -18.26 -5.45
CA ASP A 90 4.98 -17.25 -6.32
C ASP A 90 4.28 -17.27 -7.69
N ALA A 91 3.10 -16.65 -7.74
CA ALA A 91 2.39 -16.45 -8.99
C ALA A 91 3.25 -15.56 -9.92
N PRO A 92 3.58 -16.03 -11.14
CA PRO A 92 4.32 -15.22 -12.09
C PRO A 92 3.47 -14.04 -12.59
N LEU A 93 4.13 -12.96 -13.00
CA LEU A 93 3.47 -11.85 -13.70
C LEU A 93 3.01 -12.32 -15.09
N SER A 94 1.81 -11.91 -15.50
CA SER A 94 1.36 -12.03 -16.88
C SER A 94 2.18 -11.11 -17.80
N ASP A 95 2.14 -11.35 -19.11
CA ASP A 95 2.90 -10.52 -20.05
C ASP A 95 2.40 -9.07 -20.11
N GLU A 96 1.09 -8.86 -19.96
CA GLU A 96 0.51 -7.51 -19.80
C GLU A 96 1.00 -6.83 -18.51
N ALA A 97 1.08 -7.54 -17.38
CA ALA A 97 1.56 -6.97 -16.12
C ALA A 97 3.05 -6.59 -16.21
N LYS A 98 3.88 -7.42 -16.87
CA LYS A 98 5.28 -7.08 -17.17
C LYS A 98 5.39 -5.85 -18.07
N SER A 99 4.48 -5.71 -19.05
CA SER A 99 4.42 -4.54 -19.93
C SER A 99 4.12 -3.27 -19.12
N ILE A 100 3.07 -3.31 -18.28
CA ILE A 100 2.68 -2.21 -17.39
C ILE A 100 3.83 -1.76 -16.48
N LEU A 101 4.57 -2.70 -15.87
CA LEU A 101 5.71 -2.37 -15.00
C LEU A 101 6.90 -1.76 -15.75
N LYS A 102 7.05 -2.04 -17.05
CA LYS A 102 8.06 -1.38 -17.90
C LYS A 102 7.60 0.01 -18.32
N LEU A 103 6.35 0.13 -18.73
CA LEU A 103 5.73 1.41 -19.12
C LEU A 103 5.70 2.40 -17.94
N SER A 104 5.52 1.92 -16.70
CA SER A 104 5.54 2.80 -15.52
C SER A 104 6.89 3.44 -15.27
N ALA A 105 7.99 2.78 -15.66
CA ALA A 105 9.31 3.39 -15.63
C ALA A 105 9.46 4.49 -16.69
N ALA A 106 8.92 4.25 -17.89
CA ALA A 106 8.92 5.26 -18.96
C ALA A 106 8.07 6.49 -18.58
N GLU A 107 6.87 6.28 -18.01
CA GLU A 107 6.02 7.39 -17.53
C GLU A 107 6.69 8.19 -16.40
N ALA A 108 7.44 7.54 -15.51
CA ALA A 108 8.22 8.24 -14.49
C ALA A 108 9.36 9.08 -15.11
N ASP A 109 10.05 8.55 -16.12
CA ASP A 109 11.12 9.25 -16.83
C ASP A 109 10.57 10.46 -17.63
N ASP A 110 9.42 10.30 -18.29
CA ASP A 110 8.70 11.34 -19.03
C ASP A 110 8.22 12.48 -18.12
N LEU A 111 7.81 12.14 -16.91
CA LEU A 111 7.43 13.11 -15.88
C LEU A 111 8.62 13.66 -15.08
N HIS A 112 9.85 13.22 -15.41
CA HIS A 112 11.10 13.58 -14.76
C HIS A 112 11.17 13.26 -13.26
N ASP A 113 10.49 12.19 -12.84
CA ASP A 113 10.48 11.72 -11.47
C ASP A 113 11.56 10.68 -11.22
N LYS A 114 12.32 10.87 -10.13
CA LYS A 114 13.41 9.94 -9.75
C LYS A 114 12.88 8.56 -9.34
N HIS A 115 11.65 8.51 -8.83
CA HIS A 115 11.03 7.31 -8.28
C HIS A 115 9.71 6.98 -8.98
N ILE A 116 9.37 5.70 -9.03
CA ILE A 116 8.15 5.19 -9.65
C ILE A 116 7.04 5.13 -8.59
N GLY A 117 6.01 5.97 -8.72
CA GLY A 117 4.83 6.03 -7.85
C GLY A 117 3.61 5.27 -8.40
N ASN A 118 2.52 5.35 -7.66
CA ASN A 118 1.23 4.72 -8.03
C ASN A 118 0.57 5.43 -9.20
N GLU A 119 0.80 6.73 -9.34
CA GLU A 119 0.41 7.55 -10.48
C GLU A 119 1.05 7.07 -11.79
N HIS A 120 2.33 6.69 -11.77
CA HIS A 120 3.04 6.14 -12.94
C HIS A 120 2.52 4.74 -13.29
N LEU A 121 2.26 3.91 -12.28
CA LEU A 121 1.62 2.61 -12.49
C LEU A 121 0.24 2.76 -13.13
N LEU A 122 -0.57 3.72 -12.66
CA LEU A 122 -1.91 3.93 -13.19
C LEU A 122 -1.91 4.51 -14.62
N LEU A 123 -0.97 5.40 -14.93
CA LEU A 123 -0.75 5.88 -16.31
C LEU A 123 -0.37 4.72 -17.22
N ALA A 124 0.58 3.88 -16.80
CA ALA A 124 1.02 2.71 -17.55
C ALA A 124 -0.10 1.68 -17.79
N VAL A 125 -1.02 1.51 -16.83
CA VAL A 125 -2.21 0.67 -17.02
C VAL A 125 -3.08 1.20 -18.17
N LEU A 126 -3.31 2.51 -18.25
CA LEU A 126 -4.10 3.10 -19.34
C LEU A 126 -3.36 3.11 -20.69
N GLU A 127 -2.04 3.22 -20.67
CA GLU A 127 -1.20 3.16 -21.87
C GLU A 127 -1.23 1.74 -22.51
N GLU A 128 -1.24 0.69 -21.68
CA GLU A 128 -1.46 -0.69 -22.13
C GLU A 128 -2.95 -0.95 -22.46
N SER A 129 -3.42 -0.33 -23.54
CA SER A 129 -4.83 -0.33 -23.97
C SER A 129 -5.46 -1.72 -24.20
N LYS A 130 -4.64 -2.76 -24.37
CA LYS A 130 -5.11 -4.14 -24.59
C LYS A 130 -5.49 -4.85 -23.30
N CYS A 131 -5.03 -4.38 -22.15
CA CYS A 131 -5.28 -5.05 -20.88
C CYS A 131 -6.72 -4.82 -20.39
N TYR A 132 -7.20 -5.73 -19.55
CA TYR A 132 -8.54 -5.63 -18.99
C TYR A 132 -8.72 -4.38 -18.12
N ALA A 133 -7.71 -4.05 -17.30
CA ALA A 133 -7.76 -2.88 -16.43
C ALA A 133 -7.93 -1.56 -17.21
N ALA A 134 -7.25 -1.40 -18.34
CA ALA A 134 -7.41 -0.23 -19.22
C ALA A 134 -8.84 -0.10 -19.75
N ARG A 135 -9.42 -1.22 -20.20
CA ARG A 135 -10.79 -1.27 -20.71
C ARG A 135 -11.81 -0.95 -19.61
N LEU A 136 -11.60 -1.48 -18.41
CA LEU A 136 -12.45 -1.20 -17.26
C LEU A 136 -12.40 0.29 -16.90
N LEU A 137 -11.21 0.87 -16.75
CA LEU A 137 -11.04 2.30 -16.48
C LEU A 137 -11.70 3.17 -17.55
N THR A 138 -11.50 2.84 -18.82
CA THR A 138 -12.10 3.55 -19.96
C THR A 138 -13.63 3.45 -19.93
N SER A 139 -14.19 2.27 -19.59
CA SER A 139 -15.65 2.08 -19.46
C SER A 139 -16.27 2.92 -18.34
N LYS A 140 -15.48 3.31 -17.33
CA LYS A 140 -15.88 4.21 -16.24
C LYS A 140 -15.58 5.69 -16.55
N GLY A 141 -15.21 6.01 -17.79
CA GLY A 141 -14.95 7.37 -18.24
C GLY A 141 -13.59 7.93 -17.78
N VAL A 142 -12.66 7.06 -17.40
CA VAL A 142 -11.26 7.45 -17.12
C VAL A 142 -10.48 7.35 -18.42
N SER A 143 -10.02 8.49 -18.93
CA SER A 143 -9.14 8.55 -20.10
C SER A 143 -7.73 8.93 -19.69
N LEU A 144 -6.75 8.55 -20.51
CA LEU A 144 -5.34 8.89 -20.30
C LEU A 144 -5.12 10.40 -20.18
N LEU A 145 -5.80 11.20 -21.02
CA LEU A 145 -5.75 12.66 -20.98
C LEU A 145 -6.26 13.20 -19.64
N THR A 146 -7.47 12.78 -19.23
CA THR A 146 -8.06 13.24 -17.96
C THR A 146 -7.23 12.81 -16.75
N LEU A 147 -6.54 11.67 -16.82
CA LEU A 147 -5.67 11.21 -15.76
C LEU A 147 -4.40 12.06 -15.68
N ARG A 148 -3.76 12.35 -16.82
CA ARG A 148 -2.57 13.22 -16.90
C ARG A 148 -2.88 14.63 -16.34
N GLU A 149 -4.05 15.19 -16.63
CA GLU A 149 -4.48 16.48 -16.07
C GLU A 149 -4.63 16.46 -14.55
N ARG A 150 -5.21 15.39 -13.98
CA ARG A 150 -5.35 15.21 -12.53
C ARG A 150 -3.99 15.05 -11.87
N ILE A 151 -3.10 14.25 -12.45
CA ILE A 151 -1.74 14.07 -11.94
C ILE A 151 -0.96 15.40 -11.99
N ALA A 152 -1.07 16.15 -13.10
CA ALA A 152 -0.45 17.47 -13.20
C ALA A 152 -0.98 18.45 -12.15
N SER A 153 -2.27 18.38 -11.82
CA SER A 153 -2.88 19.18 -10.75
C SER A 153 -2.37 18.76 -9.37
N LEU A 154 -2.26 17.47 -9.11
CA LEU A 154 -1.70 16.92 -7.87
C LEU A 154 -0.23 17.33 -7.66
N ARG A 155 0.56 17.37 -8.74
CA ARG A 155 1.95 17.83 -8.68
C ARG A 155 2.05 19.31 -8.30
N LYS A 156 1.11 20.14 -8.73
CA LYS A 156 1.04 21.57 -8.39
C LYS A 156 0.59 21.79 -6.96
N ASP A 157 -0.37 20.99 -6.50
CA ASP A 157 -0.91 21.06 -5.14
C ASP A 157 -1.04 19.64 -4.53
N PRO A 158 0.00 19.18 -3.81
CA PRO A 158 -0.04 17.90 -3.11
C PRO A 158 -1.12 17.83 -2.02
N SER A 159 -1.67 18.98 -1.58
CA SER A 159 -2.71 19.00 -0.56
C SER A 159 -4.06 18.46 -1.05
N LEU A 160 -4.21 18.29 -2.37
CA LEU A 160 -5.39 17.71 -3.01
C LEU A 160 -5.63 16.24 -2.63
N VAL A 161 -4.56 15.51 -2.28
CA VAL A 161 -4.63 14.16 -1.69
C VAL A 161 -4.52 14.22 -0.16
N ALA A 162 -4.05 15.34 0.42
CA ALA A 162 -3.81 15.49 1.85
C ALA A 162 -5.07 15.72 2.72
N ARG A 163 -6.28 15.40 2.27
CA ARG A 163 -7.54 15.67 3.01
C ARG A 163 -8.38 14.46 3.35
N THR A 164 -7.72 13.37 3.69
CA THR A 164 -8.35 12.27 4.43
C THR A 164 -7.59 11.95 5.72
N GLY A 165 -7.00 12.99 6.33
CA GLY A 165 -6.57 12.98 7.75
C GLY A 165 -7.68 12.72 8.77
N GLN A 166 -8.89 12.34 8.31
CA GLN A 166 -9.95 11.74 9.11
C GLN A 166 -10.63 10.59 8.36
N ARG A 167 -9.89 9.63 7.77
CA ARG A 167 -10.50 8.30 7.62
C ARG A 167 -10.59 7.70 9.02
N ARG A 168 -11.83 7.57 9.52
CA ARG A 168 -12.16 6.80 10.73
C ARG A 168 -11.78 5.34 10.45
N PHE A 169 -10.52 4.99 10.72
CA PHE A 169 -10.02 3.59 10.69
C PHE A 169 -10.69 2.72 11.76
N LEU A 170 -11.43 3.35 12.68
CA LEU A 170 -12.10 2.71 13.79
C LEU A 170 -13.62 2.74 13.56
N PRO A 171 -14.34 1.65 13.88
CA PRO A 171 -15.80 1.64 13.91
C PRO A 171 -16.34 2.82 14.72
N LYS A 172 -17.46 3.42 14.28
CA LYS A 172 -18.04 4.61 14.95
C LYS A 172 -18.50 4.32 16.38
N ASP A 173 -18.82 3.06 16.65
CA ASP A 173 -19.48 2.61 17.88
C ASP A 173 -18.49 2.02 18.90
N VAL A 174 -17.20 1.98 18.56
CA VAL A 174 -16.15 1.38 19.40
C VAL A 174 -15.14 2.44 19.82
N THR A 175 -14.88 2.53 21.13
CA THR A 175 -13.95 3.54 21.65
C THR A 175 -12.48 3.17 21.37
N ARG A 176 -11.58 4.16 21.37
CA ARG A 176 -10.13 3.92 21.18
C ARG A 176 -9.57 2.98 22.26
N ALA A 177 -10.05 3.13 23.49
CA ALA A 177 -9.67 2.29 24.62
C ALA A 177 -10.11 0.83 24.42
N GLU A 178 -11.32 0.59 23.90
CA GLU A 178 -11.81 -0.75 23.57
C GLU A 178 -10.96 -1.46 22.52
N LEU A 179 -10.37 -0.71 21.58
CA LEU A 179 -9.48 -1.23 20.55
C LEU A 179 -8.03 -1.44 21.02
N GLY A 180 -7.70 -1.09 22.27
CA GLY A 180 -6.34 -1.19 22.82
C GLY A 180 -5.40 -0.07 22.38
N ILE A 181 -5.95 1.05 21.88
CA ILE A 181 -5.17 2.23 21.49
C ILE A 181 -4.90 3.08 22.74
N PRO A 182 -3.64 3.40 23.07
CA PRO A 182 -3.29 4.19 24.25
C PRO A 182 -3.76 5.65 24.15
N GLU A 183 -4.04 6.27 25.29
CA GLU A 183 -4.38 7.70 25.36
C GLU A 183 -3.24 8.57 24.82
N GLY A 184 -3.59 9.68 24.17
CA GLY A 184 -2.63 10.60 23.54
C GLY A 184 -2.03 10.07 22.23
N TYR A 185 -2.67 9.09 21.59
CA TYR A 185 -2.37 8.65 20.24
C TYR A 185 -3.60 8.73 19.34
N ALA A 186 -3.38 9.03 18.06
CA ALA A 186 -4.40 8.98 17.02
C ALA A 186 -4.01 7.97 15.93
N PRO A 187 -4.97 7.22 15.38
CA PRO A 187 -4.79 6.51 14.12
C PRO A 187 -4.28 7.45 13.02
N ARG A 188 -3.17 7.06 12.39
CA ARG A 188 -2.61 7.74 11.22
C ARG A 188 -2.86 6.93 9.96
N ARG A 189 -2.64 5.62 10.01
CA ARG A 189 -2.76 4.73 8.86
C ARG A 189 -3.18 3.34 9.30
N LEU A 190 -4.05 2.70 8.55
CA LEU A 190 -4.33 1.28 8.68
C LEU A 190 -3.75 0.54 7.48
N LEU A 191 -2.89 -0.42 7.76
CA LEU A 191 -2.34 -1.35 6.80
C LEU A 191 -3.01 -2.69 7.06
N PHE A 192 -3.28 -3.45 6.02
CA PHE A 192 -3.77 -4.82 6.14
C PHE A 192 -2.75 -5.73 5.49
N ASN A 193 -2.44 -6.82 6.16
CA ASN A 193 -1.62 -7.92 5.66
C ASN A 193 -2.55 -9.13 5.44
N PRO A 194 -3.18 -9.26 4.26
CA PRO A 194 -4.05 -10.38 3.90
C PRO A 194 -3.52 -11.78 4.22
N PRO A 195 -2.24 -12.13 3.98
CA PRO A 195 -1.70 -13.47 4.19
C PRO A 195 -1.81 -13.97 5.64
N SER A 196 -1.65 -13.07 6.60
CA SER A 196 -1.75 -13.38 8.03
C SER A 196 -3.04 -12.81 8.65
N GLU A 197 -3.96 -12.37 7.78
CA GLU A 197 -5.20 -11.65 8.10
C GLU A 197 -4.99 -10.57 9.18
N THR A 198 -3.90 -9.81 9.07
CA THR A 198 -3.43 -8.93 10.14
C THR A 198 -3.57 -7.47 9.78
N MET A 199 -4.23 -6.72 10.65
CA MET A 199 -4.35 -5.28 10.58
C MET A 199 -3.18 -4.65 11.33
N ILE A 200 -2.37 -3.83 10.66
CA ILE A 200 -1.31 -3.03 11.27
C ILE A 200 -1.78 -1.58 11.31
N LEU A 201 -2.00 -1.06 12.51
CA LEU A 201 -2.38 0.31 12.75
C LEU A 201 -1.14 1.14 13.10
N GLU A 202 -0.84 2.12 12.27
CA GLU A 202 0.12 3.17 12.57
C GLU A 202 -0.57 4.25 13.40
N LEU A 203 -0.05 4.50 14.60
CA LEU A 203 -0.50 5.52 15.52
C LEU A 203 0.49 6.68 15.56
N GLN A 204 -0.01 7.90 15.40
CA GLN A 204 0.76 9.11 15.62
C GLN A 204 0.49 9.66 17.02
N GLY A 205 1.54 10.19 17.65
CA GLY A 205 1.45 10.89 18.91
C GLY A 205 0.61 12.18 18.82
N LEU A 206 -0.28 12.39 19.79
CA LEU A 206 -1.00 13.64 19.99
C LEU A 206 -0.30 14.46 21.09
N GLY A 207 0.20 15.64 20.77
CA GLY A 207 0.84 16.54 21.73
C GLY A 207 1.67 17.65 21.07
N ASP A 208 1.90 18.72 21.82
CA ASP A 208 2.82 19.80 21.43
C ASP A 208 4.28 19.35 21.55
N ILE A 209 5.21 20.18 21.08
CA ILE A 209 6.67 19.93 21.06
C ILE A 209 7.22 19.52 22.45
N SER A 210 6.56 19.94 23.54
CA SER A 210 6.89 19.58 24.93
C SER A 210 6.47 18.17 25.36
N ASN A 211 5.47 17.58 24.70
CA ASN A 211 4.92 16.24 24.96
C ASN A 211 4.96 15.38 23.68
N TRP A 212 6.09 15.45 22.98
CA TRP A 212 6.31 14.69 21.76
C TRP A 212 6.23 13.18 22.01
N ARG A 213 5.49 12.49 21.16
CA ARG A 213 5.23 11.05 21.23
C ARG A 213 5.61 10.41 19.89
N PRO A 214 6.50 9.41 19.87
CA PRO A 214 6.95 8.77 18.62
C PRO A 214 5.81 8.01 17.95
N THR A 215 5.85 7.87 16.62
CA THR A 215 4.90 7.01 15.90
C THR A 215 5.01 5.56 16.38
N ARG A 216 3.88 4.88 16.57
CA ARG A 216 3.82 3.48 17.02
C ARG A 216 3.11 2.59 16.03
N LEU A 217 3.55 1.34 15.93
CA LEU A 217 2.87 0.31 15.16
C LEU A 217 2.18 -0.68 16.08
N TYR A 218 0.92 -0.94 15.78
CA TYR A 218 0.05 -1.84 16.51
C TYR A 218 -0.48 -2.89 15.54
N LEU A 219 -0.60 -4.13 15.97
CA LEU A 219 -1.02 -5.27 15.16
C LEU A 219 -2.28 -5.90 15.74
N LYS A 220 -3.20 -6.32 14.89
CA LYS A 220 -4.39 -7.07 15.25
C LYS A 220 -4.63 -8.17 14.23
N HIS A 221 -4.69 -9.42 14.67
CA HIS A 221 -5.21 -10.49 13.82
C HIS A 221 -6.73 -10.36 13.67
N LYS A 222 -7.29 -10.88 12.57
CA LYS A 222 -8.73 -10.84 12.28
C LYS A 222 -9.61 -11.30 13.44
N ASP A 223 -9.17 -12.34 14.16
CA ASP A 223 -9.91 -12.93 15.28
C ASP A 223 -9.64 -12.24 16.62
N ALA A 224 -8.69 -11.30 16.67
CA ALA A 224 -8.34 -10.59 17.89
C ALA A 224 -9.26 -9.36 18.09
N ALA A 225 -9.83 -9.22 19.28
CA ALA A 225 -10.67 -8.06 19.60
C ALA A 225 -9.84 -6.75 19.62
N LYS A 226 -8.59 -6.81 20.06
CA LYS A 226 -7.72 -5.65 20.36
C LYS A 226 -6.44 -5.64 19.54
N TYR A 227 -5.91 -4.43 19.34
CA TYR A 227 -4.56 -4.25 18.83
C TYR A 227 -3.51 -4.46 19.91
N THR A 228 -2.41 -5.13 19.57
CA THR A 228 -1.23 -5.32 20.41
C THR A 228 -0.06 -4.49 19.87
N GLN A 229 0.74 -3.93 20.75
CA GLN A 229 1.90 -3.15 20.34
C GLN A 229 2.96 -4.08 19.73
N ILE A 230 3.52 -3.68 18.59
CA ILE A 230 4.66 -4.38 18.00
C ILE A 230 5.94 -3.75 18.58
N GLY A 231 6.74 -4.54 19.29
CA GLY A 231 8.03 -4.13 19.86
C GLY A 231 7.94 -3.29 21.16
N SER A 232 9.07 -3.18 21.87
CA SER A 232 9.23 -2.33 23.07
C SER A 232 9.84 -0.97 22.70
N PRO A 233 9.28 0.18 23.14
CA PRO A 233 9.79 1.51 22.79
C PRO A 233 11.21 1.79 23.28
N ASP A 234 11.58 1.20 24.41
CA ASP A 234 12.86 1.45 25.08
C ASP A 234 14.02 0.73 24.38
N GLU A 235 13.71 -0.33 23.62
CA GLU A 235 14.69 -1.17 22.92
C GLU A 235 14.91 -0.75 21.46
N THR A 236 14.01 0.05 20.89
CA THR A 236 13.95 0.37 19.45
C THR A 236 14.22 1.85 19.12
N THR A 237 14.50 2.65 20.14
CA THR A 237 14.86 4.07 20.00
C THR A 237 16.37 4.21 19.89
N SER A 238 16.91 4.47 18.70
CA SER A 238 18.33 4.82 18.52
C SER A 238 18.57 6.28 18.93
N TYR A 239 19.40 6.48 19.95
CA TYR A 239 19.86 7.80 20.40
C TYR A 239 21.12 8.29 19.64
N GLU A 240 21.66 7.51 18.71
CA GLU A 240 22.96 7.75 18.06
C GLU A 240 22.84 8.23 16.59
N SER A 241 21.87 9.08 16.27
CA SER A 241 21.86 9.77 14.98
C SER A 241 22.62 11.10 15.09
N PRO A 242 23.72 11.33 14.35
CA PRO A 242 24.52 12.56 14.42
C PRO A 242 23.85 13.79 13.78
N VAL A 243 22.61 13.68 13.29
CA VAL A 243 21.92 14.77 12.54
C VAL A 243 20.67 15.30 13.25
N THR A 244 20.32 14.82 14.45
CA THR A 244 19.15 15.33 15.18
C THR A 244 19.44 15.54 16.66
N SER A 245 19.03 16.71 17.15
CA SER A 245 19.17 17.18 18.53
C SER A 245 18.97 16.07 19.57
N LEU A 246 19.73 16.13 20.67
CA LEU A 246 19.71 15.26 21.86
C LEU A 246 18.33 14.96 22.49
N LYS A 247 17.22 15.46 21.92
CA LYS A 247 15.86 15.30 22.44
C LYS A 247 14.85 14.69 21.46
N GLN A 248 15.20 14.34 20.22
CA GLN A 248 14.20 13.87 19.25
C GLN A 248 14.74 12.85 18.22
N PRO A 249 14.52 11.54 18.43
CA PRO A 249 14.75 10.52 17.41
C PRO A 249 13.59 10.48 16.40
N LEU A 250 13.88 10.60 15.10
CA LEU A 250 12.86 10.72 14.05
C LEU A 250 12.25 9.38 13.58
N LEU A 251 12.82 8.23 13.95
CA LEU A 251 12.32 6.94 13.46
C LEU A 251 12.82 5.79 14.37
N GLY A 252 11.91 5.06 15.01
CA GLY A 252 12.19 3.79 15.68
C GLY A 252 11.73 2.65 14.78
N PHE A 253 12.63 1.75 14.41
CA PHE A 253 12.28 0.54 13.64
C PHE A 253 12.04 -0.62 14.60
N ASN A 254 10.95 -1.35 14.38
CA ASN A 254 10.69 -2.60 15.09
C ASN A 254 11.61 -3.69 14.52
N VAL A 255 12.48 -4.24 15.36
CA VAL A 255 13.16 -5.51 15.09
C VAL A 255 12.30 -6.60 15.72
N MET A 256 11.87 -7.59 14.93
CA MET A 256 11.29 -8.81 15.50
C MET A 256 12.43 -9.68 16.01
N THR A 257 12.43 -9.98 17.31
CA THR A 257 13.24 -11.07 17.90
C THR A 257 12.64 -12.42 17.58
#